data_AF-A0A7J7FGV9-F1
#
_entry.id   AF-A0A7J7FGV9-F1
#
_cell.length_a   1.000
_cell.length_b   1.000
_cell.length_c   1.000
_cell.angle_alpha   90.00
_cell.angle_beta   90.00
_cell.angle_gamma   90.00
#
_symmetry.space_group_name_H-M   'P 1'
#
loop_
_entity.id
_entity.type
_entity.pdbx_description
1 polymer ?
#
loop_
_entity_poly.entity_id
_entity_poly.type
_entity_poly.pdbx_seq_one_letter_code
_entity_poly.pdbx_strand_id
1 'polypeptide(L)'
;MLNSASELEFSNENNTEDISQFASLALSGDEASSEKSSTGAPEKTGYPDSVYVMAANVFQGIRIEKSPEKVLIKYGNEPLRSLSESKDESFQRLSYELAFSALKYQDILETILIDSYIFPSTTIPDHLSSLIIVMLYDFQDRKFQARFLSDNEESIAEVQEVENLLISFKTKLAAALARCRIKHDALSIYHILPETVRNQELRASTLPLYAWINTCKISPEEVYHSLKKKGYHKVQSVLHINDKVFAVDQHCYDVLIFPSHLKSDLLNTDLFKDYKLIFQDKSRSLAVHSVKALLNMDDDILMVNTGSWYTVAHMSILTNNNTSKIFVCGVQSQAKDPDLKNIFTKMGCKNLEMLKMCELVIFL
;
A
#
# COMPACT_ATOMS: atom_id res chain seq x y z
N MET A 1 34.39 29.50 -25.01
CA MET A 1 34.48 28.08 -25.41
C MET A 1 35.61 27.44 -24.64
N LEU A 2 35.28 26.31 -23.99
CA LEU A 2 36.10 25.16 -23.59
C LEU A 2 37.29 25.31 -22.61
N ASN A 3 37.08 24.59 -21.49
CA ASN A 3 37.97 23.67 -20.78
C ASN A 3 39.08 24.20 -19.86
N SER A 4 38.90 23.95 -18.57
CA SER A 4 39.92 23.25 -17.79
C SER A 4 39.24 22.31 -16.78
N ALA A 5 39.58 21.03 -16.86
CA ALA A 5 39.24 20.01 -15.90
C ALA A 5 40.29 20.05 -14.77
N SER A 6 39.83 20.01 -13.52
CA SER A 6 40.66 19.66 -12.38
C SER A 6 39.91 18.62 -11.57
N GLU A 7 40.41 17.39 -11.65
CA GLU A 7 40.05 16.27 -10.81
C GLU A 7 40.31 16.63 -9.33
N LEU A 8 39.31 16.37 -8.49
CA LEU A 8 39.47 16.33 -7.04
C LEU A 8 39.16 14.91 -6.60
N GLU A 9 40.23 14.14 -6.39
CA GLU A 9 40.22 12.86 -5.71
C GLU A 9 39.71 13.05 -4.27
N PHE A 10 38.63 12.37 -3.91
CA PHE A 10 38.25 12.17 -2.51
C PHE A 10 38.72 10.79 -2.07
N SER A 11 39.59 10.80 -1.07
CA SER A 11 40.16 9.66 -0.35
C SER A 11 39.06 8.74 0.21
N ASN A 12 39.05 7.49 -0.27
CA ASN A 12 38.34 6.38 0.35
C ASN A 12 39.16 5.85 1.53
N GLU A 13 38.84 6.27 2.75
CA GLU A 13 39.27 5.54 3.95
C GLU A 13 38.07 5.30 4.88
N ASN A 14 37.77 4.00 5.03
CA ASN A 14 37.18 3.30 6.16
C ASN A 14 35.81 3.76 6.70
N ASN A 15 34.75 3.19 6.13
CA ASN A 15 33.43 3.05 6.77
C ASN A 15 32.91 1.59 6.76
N THR A 16 33.82 0.62 6.59
CA THR A 16 33.47 -0.80 6.48
C THR A 16 33.30 -1.47 7.84
N GLU A 17 33.77 -0.85 8.94
CA GLU A 17 33.67 -1.41 10.28
C GLU A 17 32.31 -1.08 10.95
N ASP A 18 31.71 0.07 10.66
CA ASP A 18 30.43 0.48 11.27
C ASP A 18 29.21 -0.28 10.71
N ILE A 19 29.25 -0.72 9.44
CA ILE A 19 28.17 -1.53 8.85
C ILE A 19 28.21 -2.97 9.39
N SER A 20 29.39 -3.45 9.78
CA SER A 20 29.57 -4.81 10.31
C SER A 20 29.05 -4.98 11.74
N GLN A 21 29.00 -3.91 12.53
CA GLN A 21 28.48 -3.93 13.90
C GLN A 21 26.94 -3.95 13.96
N PHE A 22 26.25 -3.36 12.97
CA PHE A 22 24.78 -3.42 12.88
C PHE A 22 24.25 -4.80 12.47
N ALA A 23 25.05 -5.61 11.77
CA ALA A 23 24.67 -6.97 11.37
C ALA A 23 24.98 -8.03 12.45
N SER A 24 25.95 -7.77 13.33
CA SER A 24 26.45 -8.74 14.32
C SER A 24 25.72 -8.70 15.68
N LEU A 25 25.01 -7.61 15.99
CA LEU A 25 24.23 -7.48 17.24
C LEU A 25 22.82 -8.10 17.19
N ALA A 26 22.41 -8.67 16.06
CA ALA A 26 21.13 -9.39 15.92
C ALA A 26 21.24 -10.91 16.18
N LEU A 27 22.44 -11.42 16.51
CA LEU A 27 22.74 -12.86 16.58
C LEU A 27 23.32 -13.34 17.91
N SER A 28 23.01 -12.71 19.04
CA SER A 28 23.42 -13.23 20.35
C SER A 28 22.37 -13.06 21.46
N GLY A 29 21.85 -14.20 21.93
CA GLY A 29 20.93 -14.39 23.06
C GLY A 29 19.62 -15.05 22.60
N ASP A 30 19.22 -16.24 23.01
CA ASP A 30 19.71 -17.14 24.06
C ASP A 30 19.18 -18.56 23.76
N GLU A 31 19.94 -19.59 24.12
CA GLU A 31 19.53 -20.99 23.98
C GLU A 31 18.49 -21.38 25.04
N ALA A 32 17.50 -22.17 24.60
CA ALA A 32 16.71 -23.14 25.36
C ALA A 32 15.79 -22.67 26.51
N SER A 33 14.50 -22.59 26.19
CA SER A 33 13.47 -23.27 27.01
C SER A 33 12.33 -23.77 26.12
N SER A 34 12.23 -25.09 26.00
CA SER A 34 11.12 -25.80 25.39
C SER A 34 9.84 -25.53 26.17
N GLU A 35 8.86 -24.87 25.55
CA GLU A 35 7.45 -25.04 25.93
C GLU A 35 6.55 -24.80 24.72
N LYS A 36 5.71 -25.80 24.44
CA LYS A 36 4.73 -25.83 23.37
C LYS A 36 3.67 -24.76 23.62
N SER A 37 3.57 -23.77 22.74
CA SER A 37 2.33 -23.03 22.54
C SER A 37 1.98 -23.02 21.06
N SER A 38 1.20 -24.02 20.65
CA SER A 38 0.48 -24.04 19.38
C SER A 38 -0.65 -23.00 19.42
N THR A 39 -0.34 -21.74 19.13
CA THR A 39 -1.35 -20.73 18.78
C THR A 39 -1.53 -20.78 17.26
N GLY A 40 -2.39 -21.70 16.82
CA GLY A 40 -2.79 -21.78 15.41
C GLY A 40 -3.49 -20.50 14.98
N ALA A 41 -2.98 -19.86 13.93
CA ALA A 41 -3.72 -18.82 13.23
C ALA A 41 -5.09 -19.38 12.77
N PRO A 42 -6.17 -18.58 12.77
CA PRO A 42 -7.47 -19.02 12.28
C PRO A 42 -7.31 -19.57 10.86
N GLU A 43 -7.81 -20.78 10.60
CA GLU A 43 -7.79 -21.37 9.26
C GLU A 43 -8.57 -20.47 8.31
N LYS A 44 -7.93 -20.01 7.24
CA LYS A 44 -8.59 -19.18 6.22
C LYS A 44 -9.67 -20.01 5.52
N THR A 45 -10.92 -19.57 5.61
CA THR A 45 -12.11 -20.27 5.07
C THR A 45 -12.36 -20.01 3.58
N GLY A 46 -11.61 -19.11 2.96
CA GLY A 46 -11.79 -18.64 1.59
C GLY A 46 -12.54 -17.30 1.53
N TYR A 47 -12.62 -16.73 0.33
CA TYR A 47 -13.32 -15.47 0.09
C TYR A 47 -14.69 -15.68 -0.58
N PRO A 48 -15.60 -14.71 -0.45
CA PRO A 48 -16.82 -14.66 -1.22
C PRO A 48 -16.59 -14.60 -2.74
N ASP A 49 -17.53 -15.09 -3.54
CA ASP A 49 -17.46 -15.11 -5.00
C ASP A 49 -17.28 -13.70 -5.59
N SER A 50 -17.99 -12.71 -5.04
CA SER A 50 -17.88 -11.31 -5.44
C SER A 50 -16.48 -10.74 -5.22
N VAL A 51 -15.77 -11.17 -4.17
CA VAL A 51 -14.40 -10.74 -3.86
C VAL A 51 -13.43 -11.30 -4.90
N TYR A 52 -13.60 -12.56 -5.31
CA TYR A 52 -12.78 -13.15 -6.37
C TYR A 52 -12.95 -12.43 -7.71
N VAL A 53 -14.20 -12.12 -8.09
CA VAL A 53 -14.49 -11.41 -9.34
C VAL A 53 -13.87 -10.02 -9.33
N MET A 54 -14.05 -9.25 -8.25
CA MET A 54 -13.45 -7.91 -8.14
C MET A 54 -11.92 -8.00 -8.15
N ALA A 55 -11.33 -8.93 -7.39
CA ALA A 55 -9.89 -9.11 -7.34
C ALA A 55 -9.30 -9.53 -8.70
N ALA A 56 -10.00 -10.39 -9.46
CA ALA A 56 -9.61 -10.79 -10.80
C ALA A 56 -9.62 -9.61 -11.78
N ASN A 57 -10.65 -8.76 -11.72
CA ASN A 57 -10.74 -7.54 -12.54
C ASN A 57 -9.63 -6.54 -12.20
N VAL A 58 -9.34 -6.33 -10.91
CA VAL A 58 -8.23 -5.47 -10.47
C VAL A 58 -6.91 -6.05 -10.96
N PHE A 59 -6.66 -7.34 -10.75
CA PHE A 59 -5.45 -8.04 -11.20
C PHE A 59 -5.26 -7.89 -12.72
N GLN A 60 -6.32 -8.09 -13.50
CA GLN A 60 -6.29 -7.94 -14.96
C GLN A 60 -5.83 -6.55 -15.41
N GLY A 61 -6.29 -5.50 -14.73
CA GLY A 61 -5.95 -4.11 -15.07
C GLY A 61 -4.53 -3.68 -14.70
N ILE A 62 -3.86 -4.40 -13.79
CA ILE A 62 -2.53 -4.01 -13.26
C ILE A 62 -1.44 -5.05 -13.49
N ARG A 63 -1.78 -6.21 -14.07
CA ARG A 63 -0.83 -7.29 -14.33
C ARG A 63 0.33 -6.80 -15.18
N ILE A 64 1.48 -7.45 -15.00
CA ILE A 64 2.64 -7.18 -15.84
C ILE A 64 2.47 -7.97 -17.14
N GLU A 65 2.24 -7.27 -18.25
CA GLU A 65 2.23 -7.90 -19.57
C GLU A 65 3.64 -8.33 -19.96
N LYS A 66 3.79 -9.62 -20.26
CA LYS A 66 5.06 -10.19 -20.70
C LYS A 66 5.24 -9.98 -22.20
N SER A 67 6.50 -9.82 -22.62
CA SER A 67 6.85 -9.80 -24.04
C SER A 67 6.31 -11.06 -24.75
N PRO A 68 5.85 -10.99 -26.01
CA PRO A 68 5.20 -12.11 -26.71
C PRO A 68 5.97 -13.44 -26.65
N GLU A 69 7.30 -13.38 -26.63
CA GLU A 69 8.20 -14.55 -26.56
C GLU A 69 8.22 -15.27 -25.19
N LYS A 70 7.70 -14.62 -24.14
CA LYS A 70 7.68 -15.10 -22.75
C LYS A 70 6.26 -15.36 -22.23
N VAL A 71 5.24 -15.15 -23.05
CA VAL A 71 3.83 -15.36 -22.67
C VAL A 71 3.55 -16.87 -22.71
N LEU A 72 3.36 -17.44 -21.52
CA LEU A 72 3.00 -18.87 -21.37
C LEU A 72 1.52 -19.07 -21.08
N ILE A 73 0.86 -18.05 -20.53
CA ILE A 73 -0.58 -18.03 -20.25
C ILE A 73 -1.17 -16.80 -20.95
N LYS A 74 -2.22 -17.04 -21.75
CA LYS A 74 -2.99 -15.95 -22.36
C LYS A 74 -4.05 -15.48 -21.39
N TYR A 75 -4.20 -14.17 -21.32
CA TYR A 75 -5.26 -13.56 -20.56
C TYR A 75 -6.17 -12.79 -21.50
N GLY A 76 -7.48 -12.92 -21.27
CA GLY A 76 -8.48 -12.17 -22.00
C GLY A 76 -8.39 -10.67 -21.72
N ASN A 77 -9.02 -9.90 -22.60
CA ASN A 77 -9.15 -8.45 -22.49
C ASN A 77 -10.49 -8.02 -21.88
N GLU A 78 -11.41 -8.96 -21.70
CA GLU A 78 -12.75 -8.71 -21.19
C GLU A 78 -12.75 -8.88 -19.65
N PRO A 79 -13.24 -7.89 -18.89
CA PRO A 79 -13.42 -8.02 -17.46
C PRO A 79 -14.62 -8.92 -17.14
N LEU A 80 -14.57 -9.58 -16.00
CA LEU A 80 -15.67 -10.39 -15.49
C LEU A 80 -16.82 -9.50 -15.03
N ARG A 81 -18.05 -10.00 -15.18
CA ARG A 81 -19.25 -9.30 -14.76
C ARG A 81 -19.30 -9.23 -13.23
N SER A 82 -19.07 -8.05 -12.67
CA SER A 82 -19.25 -7.79 -11.25
C SER A 82 -20.73 -7.57 -10.92
N LEU A 83 -21.26 -8.28 -9.93
CA LEU A 83 -22.49 -7.84 -9.25
C LEU A 83 -22.18 -6.55 -8.49
N SER A 84 -23.01 -5.53 -8.68
CA SER A 84 -22.99 -4.17 -8.13
C SER A 84 -21.83 -3.79 -7.20
N GLU A 85 -21.14 -2.69 -7.51
CA GLU A 85 -20.16 -2.05 -6.61
C GLU A 85 -20.81 -1.78 -5.24
N SER A 86 -20.67 -2.70 -4.30
CA SER A 86 -21.03 -2.44 -2.92
C SER A 86 -20.06 -1.37 -2.41
N LYS A 87 -20.59 -0.34 -1.75
CA LYS A 87 -19.77 0.70 -1.10
C LYS A 87 -19.14 0.20 0.21
N ASP A 88 -19.07 -1.11 0.40
CA ASP A 88 -18.49 -1.69 1.61
C ASP A 88 -16.96 -1.60 1.52
N GLU A 89 -16.37 -0.76 2.37
CA GLU A 89 -14.92 -0.59 2.47
C GLU A 89 -14.21 -1.91 2.78
N SER A 90 -14.86 -2.82 3.52
CA SER A 90 -14.27 -4.10 3.88
C SER A 90 -14.18 -5.03 2.67
N PHE A 91 -15.23 -5.10 1.86
CA PHE A 91 -15.28 -5.82 0.58
C PHE A 91 -14.20 -5.32 -0.38
N GLN A 92 -14.10 -4.00 -0.56
CA GLN A 92 -13.09 -3.39 -1.42
C GLN A 92 -11.68 -3.72 -0.94
N ARG A 93 -11.44 -3.58 0.38
CA ARG A 93 -10.14 -3.88 0.98
C ARG A 93 -9.73 -5.32 0.76
N LEU A 94 -10.61 -6.29 1.01
CA LEU A 94 -10.33 -7.71 0.79
C LEU A 94 -10.02 -8.01 -0.68
N SER A 95 -10.79 -7.41 -1.60
CA SER A 95 -10.59 -7.57 -3.04
C SER A 95 -9.23 -7.02 -3.50
N TYR A 96 -8.85 -5.83 -3.03
CA TYR A 96 -7.52 -5.27 -3.32
C TYR A 96 -6.41 -6.10 -2.70
N GLU A 97 -6.53 -6.48 -1.43
CA GLU A 97 -5.53 -7.30 -0.74
C GLU A 97 -5.27 -8.62 -1.49
N LEU A 98 -6.35 -9.28 -1.91
CA LEU A 98 -6.28 -10.52 -2.66
C LEU A 98 -5.64 -10.32 -4.05
N ALA A 99 -6.04 -9.28 -4.80
CA ALA A 99 -5.49 -8.95 -6.12
C ALA A 99 -3.99 -8.63 -6.06
N PHE A 100 -3.57 -7.74 -5.16
CA PHE A 100 -2.17 -7.35 -5.01
C PHE A 100 -1.31 -8.50 -4.47
N SER A 101 -1.88 -9.33 -3.58
CA SER A 101 -1.20 -10.53 -3.13
C SER A 101 -0.96 -11.50 -4.29
N ALA A 102 -1.97 -11.77 -5.11
CA ALA A 102 -1.81 -12.62 -6.30
C ALA A 102 -0.80 -12.03 -7.30
N LEU A 103 -0.82 -10.70 -7.52
CA LEU A 103 0.13 -10.00 -8.38
C LEU A 103 1.58 -10.20 -7.93
N LYS A 104 1.84 -10.14 -6.63
CA LYS A 104 3.17 -10.38 -6.05
C LYS A 104 3.73 -11.76 -6.44
N TYR A 105 2.87 -12.75 -6.61
CA TYR A 105 3.24 -14.12 -6.94
C TYR A 105 2.93 -14.51 -8.40
N GLN A 106 2.61 -13.56 -9.28
CA GLN A 106 2.16 -13.84 -10.66
C GLN A 106 3.05 -14.88 -11.37
N ASP A 107 4.36 -14.67 -11.41
CA ASP A 107 5.30 -15.58 -12.09
C ASP A 107 5.31 -17.00 -11.52
N ILE A 108 5.19 -17.10 -10.18
CA ILE A 108 5.21 -18.39 -9.48
C ILE A 108 3.89 -19.12 -9.72
N LEU A 109 2.76 -18.41 -9.65
CA LEU A 109 1.42 -18.96 -9.89
C LEU A 109 1.27 -19.45 -11.35
N GLU A 110 1.75 -18.66 -12.31
CA GLU A 110 1.79 -19.07 -13.72
C GLU A 110 2.65 -20.33 -13.91
N THR A 111 3.83 -20.39 -13.28
CA THR A 111 4.70 -21.57 -13.33
C THR A 111 4.01 -22.82 -12.78
N ILE A 112 3.29 -22.69 -11.66
CA ILE A 112 2.52 -23.78 -11.04
C ILE A 112 1.44 -24.28 -11.99
N LEU A 113 0.70 -23.38 -12.64
CA LEU A 113 -0.40 -23.74 -13.57
C LEU A 113 0.11 -24.48 -14.82
N ILE A 114 1.28 -24.09 -15.31
CA ILE A 114 1.93 -24.74 -16.46
C ILE A 114 2.44 -26.13 -16.07
N ASP A 115 3.15 -26.23 -14.94
CA ASP A 115 3.73 -27.48 -14.44
C ASP A 115 2.67 -28.46 -13.90
N SER A 116 1.48 -27.98 -13.53
CA SER A 116 0.32 -28.83 -13.21
C SER A 116 -0.42 -29.32 -14.44
N TYR A 117 -0.03 -28.88 -15.63
CA TYR A 117 -0.68 -29.18 -16.91
C TYR A 117 -2.15 -28.75 -16.97
N ILE A 118 -2.59 -27.70 -16.24
CA ILE A 118 -3.98 -27.22 -16.34
C ILE A 118 -4.24 -26.66 -17.74
N PHE A 119 -3.53 -25.60 -18.13
CA PHE A 119 -3.73 -24.96 -19.44
C PHE A 119 -3.50 -25.91 -20.63
N PRO A 120 -2.50 -26.80 -20.63
CA PRO A 120 -2.35 -27.80 -21.69
C PRO A 120 -3.48 -28.84 -21.77
N SER A 121 -4.19 -29.11 -20.66
CA SER A 121 -5.17 -30.20 -20.58
C SER A 121 -6.63 -29.73 -20.73
N THR A 122 -6.89 -28.43 -20.73
CA THR A 122 -8.26 -27.88 -20.67
C THR A 122 -8.44 -26.70 -21.61
N THR A 123 -9.57 -26.64 -22.31
CA THR A 123 -9.99 -25.48 -23.11
C THR A 123 -10.68 -24.46 -22.20
N ILE A 124 -9.90 -23.74 -21.39
CA ILE A 124 -10.41 -22.67 -20.54
C ILE A 124 -10.45 -21.38 -21.35
N PRO A 125 -11.53 -20.59 -21.30
CA PRO A 125 -11.56 -19.27 -21.90
C PRO A 125 -10.50 -18.33 -21.30
N ASP A 126 -9.74 -17.63 -22.15
CA ASP A 126 -8.66 -16.73 -21.73
C ASP A 126 -9.14 -15.65 -20.72
N HIS A 127 -10.40 -15.24 -20.76
CA HIS A 127 -10.96 -14.25 -19.83
C HIS A 127 -11.03 -14.75 -18.36
N LEU A 128 -11.02 -16.06 -18.13
CA LEU A 128 -10.99 -16.64 -16.78
C LEU A 128 -9.56 -16.74 -16.21
N SER A 129 -8.51 -16.52 -17.00
CA SER A 129 -7.12 -16.66 -16.55
C SER A 129 -6.78 -15.79 -15.33
N SER A 130 -7.29 -14.55 -15.28
CA SER A 130 -7.11 -13.67 -14.11
C SER A 130 -7.77 -14.25 -12.86
N LEU A 131 -8.97 -14.81 -13.00
CA LEU A 131 -9.71 -15.44 -11.91
C LEU A 131 -9.01 -16.70 -11.41
N ILE A 132 -8.49 -17.54 -12.32
CA ILE A 132 -7.70 -18.72 -11.98
C ILE A 132 -6.48 -18.37 -11.14
N ILE A 133 -5.74 -17.32 -11.53
CA ILE A 133 -4.53 -16.89 -10.79
C ILE A 133 -4.89 -16.45 -9.37
N VAL A 134 -5.90 -15.60 -9.25
CA VAL A 134 -6.34 -15.06 -7.96
C VAL A 134 -6.88 -16.18 -7.05
N MET A 135 -7.71 -17.07 -7.59
CA MET A 135 -8.25 -18.21 -6.84
C MET A 135 -7.17 -19.24 -6.50
N LEU A 136 -6.18 -19.46 -7.37
CA LEU A 136 -5.05 -20.35 -7.07
C LEU A 136 -4.21 -19.82 -5.91
N TYR A 137 -3.97 -18.50 -5.87
CA TYR A 137 -3.25 -17.87 -4.76
C TYR A 137 -3.91 -18.15 -3.41
N ASP A 138 -5.24 -17.98 -3.32
CA ASP A 138 -6.00 -18.32 -2.13
C ASP A 138 -6.02 -19.83 -1.87
N PHE A 139 -6.26 -20.64 -2.90
CA PHE A 139 -6.38 -22.10 -2.78
C PHE A 139 -5.10 -22.74 -2.22
N GLN A 140 -3.93 -22.29 -2.67
CA GLN A 140 -2.66 -22.78 -2.10
C GLN A 140 -2.44 -22.32 -0.66
N ASP A 141 -2.88 -21.11 -0.30
CA ASP A 141 -2.76 -20.56 1.06
C ASP A 141 -3.62 -21.35 2.06
N ARG A 142 -4.77 -21.82 1.58
CA ARG A 142 -5.65 -22.78 2.28
C ARG A 142 -5.20 -24.23 2.16
N LYS A 143 -3.93 -24.48 1.80
CA LYS A 143 -3.34 -25.82 1.67
C LYS A 143 -4.14 -26.73 0.73
N PHE A 144 -4.69 -26.16 -0.35
CA PHE A 144 -5.55 -26.83 -1.34
C PHE A 144 -6.81 -27.49 -0.75
N GLN A 145 -7.39 -26.92 0.30
CA GLN A 145 -8.70 -27.33 0.83
C GLN A 145 -9.83 -26.62 0.07
N ALA A 146 -11.06 -27.15 0.08
CA ALA A 146 -12.21 -26.44 -0.52
C ALA A 146 -12.60 -25.24 0.35
N ARG A 147 -13.29 -24.24 -0.23
CA ARG A 147 -13.83 -23.12 0.55
C ARG A 147 -14.94 -23.60 1.48
N PHE A 148 -15.13 -22.88 2.59
CA PHE A 148 -16.31 -23.00 3.42
C PHE A 148 -17.25 -21.85 3.09
N LEU A 149 -18.30 -22.12 2.30
CA LEU A 149 -19.29 -21.14 1.91
C LEU A 149 -20.46 -21.15 2.91
N SER A 150 -20.96 -19.97 3.26
CA SER A 150 -22.22 -19.87 4.00
C SER A 150 -23.41 -20.06 3.06
N ASP A 151 -24.47 -20.75 3.50
CA ASP A 151 -25.66 -21.07 2.69
C ASP A 151 -26.40 -19.86 2.07
N ASN A 152 -26.07 -18.63 2.50
CA ASN A 152 -26.71 -17.39 2.06
C ASN A 152 -25.97 -16.65 0.94
N GLU A 153 -24.90 -17.23 0.37
CA GLU A 153 -24.07 -16.55 -0.61
C GLU A 153 -24.58 -16.73 -2.05
N GLU A 154 -24.69 -15.63 -2.80
CA GLU A 154 -25.04 -15.67 -4.22
C GLU A 154 -23.88 -16.24 -5.02
N SER A 155 -24.13 -17.40 -5.63
CA SER A 155 -23.14 -18.13 -6.41
C SER A 155 -22.93 -17.51 -7.79
N ILE A 156 -21.67 -17.28 -8.16
CA ILE A 156 -21.27 -16.81 -9.49
C ILE A 156 -20.74 -18.00 -10.30
N ALA A 157 -21.33 -18.24 -11.48
CA ALA A 157 -21.07 -19.43 -12.29
C ALA A 157 -19.59 -19.56 -12.69
N GLU A 158 -18.93 -18.46 -13.07
CA GLU A 158 -17.53 -18.42 -13.46
C GLU A 158 -16.60 -18.79 -12.27
N VAL A 159 -16.95 -18.37 -11.06
CA VAL A 159 -16.19 -18.69 -9.85
C VAL A 159 -16.33 -20.17 -9.51
N GLN A 160 -17.54 -20.72 -9.61
CA GLN A 160 -17.77 -22.15 -9.41
C GLN A 160 -17.06 -23.01 -10.45
N GLU A 161 -17.07 -22.59 -11.72
CA GLU A 161 -16.36 -23.28 -12.80
C GLU A 161 -14.86 -23.36 -12.50
N VAL A 162 -14.24 -22.22 -12.17
CA VAL A 162 -12.82 -22.15 -11.82
C VAL A 162 -12.51 -22.92 -10.53
N GLU A 163 -13.37 -22.86 -9.51
CA GLU A 163 -13.18 -23.63 -8.28
C GLU A 163 -13.19 -25.13 -8.54
N ASN A 164 -14.18 -25.64 -9.25
CA ASN A 164 -14.29 -27.05 -9.60
C ASN A 164 -13.09 -27.52 -10.42
N LEU A 165 -12.64 -26.69 -11.37
CA LEU A 165 -11.42 -26.93 -12.13
C LEU A 165 -10.20 -27.06 -11.20
N LEU A 166 -9.94 -26.07 -10.34
CA LEU A 166 -8.79 -26.08 -9.43
C LEU A 166 -8.83 -27.28 -8.49
N ILE A 167 -10.01 -27.63 -7.96
CA ILE A 167 -10.22 -28.81 -7.12
C ILE A 167 -9.89 -30.10 -7.88
N SER A 168 -10.33 -30.22 -9.14
CA SER A 168 -10.05 -31.42 -9.95
C SER A 168 -8.55 -31.62 -10.23
N PHE A 169 -7.75 -30.55 -10.21
CA PHE A 169 -6.29 -30.59 -10.37
C PHE A 169 -5.51 -30.48 -9.05
N LYS A 170 -6.18 -30.51 -7.90
CA LYS A 170 -5.59 -30.33 -6.56
C LYS A 170 -4.25 -31.05 -6.37
N THR A 171 -4.19 -32.36 -6.64
CA THR A 171 -2.98 -33.15 -6.44
C THR A 171 -1.84 -32.71 -7.34
N LYS A 172 -2.14 -32.36 -8.60
CA LYS A 172 -1.15 -31.88 -9.58
C LYS A 172 -0.63 -30.49 -9.20
N LEU A 173 -1.53 -29.60 -8.77
CA LEU A 173 -1.18 -28.25 -8.28
C LEU A 173 -0.31 -28.32 -7.02
N ALA A 174 -0.67 -29.15 -6.05
CA ALA A 174 0.11 -29.35 -4.84
C ALA A 174 1.50 -29.90 -5.15
N ALA A 175 1.59 -30.87 -6.08
CA ALA A 175 2.86 -31.41 -6.54
C ALA A 175 3.71 -30.38 -7.30
N ALA A 176 3.10 -29.55 -8.14
CA ALA A 176 3.78 -28.48 -8.87
C ALA A 176 4.34 -27.41 -7.92
N LEU A 177 3.56 -26.98 -6.91
CA LEU A 177 4.06 -26.09 -5.86
C LEU A 177 5.21 -26.72 -5.06
N ALA A 178 5.13 -28.01 -4.74
CA ALA A 178 6.20 -28.71 -4.04
C ALA A 178 7.49 -28.77 -4.86
N ARG A 179 7.40 -29.11 -6.16
CA ARG A 179 8.56 -29.08 -7.08
C ARG A 179 9.14 -27.68 -7.22
N CYS A 180 8.29 -26.66 -7.33
CA CYS A 180 8.71 -25.27 -7.38
C CYS A 180 9.50 -24.89 -6.11
N ARG A 181 8.99 -25.24 -4.93
CA ARG A 181 9.67 -25.01 -3.64
C ARG A 181 11.02 -25.73 -3.55
N ILE A 182 11.10 -26.99 -3.97
CA ILE A 182 12.36 -27.76 -3.98
C ILE A 182 13.38 -27.12 -4.93
N LYS A 183 12.94 -26.71 -6.14
CA LYS A 183 13.80 -26.06 -7.14
C LYS A 183 14.43 -24.76 -6.61
N HIS A 184 13.71 -24.04 -5.77
CA HIS A 184 14.14 -22.76 -5.19
C HIS A 184 14.69 -22.88 -3.76
N ASP A 185 14.85 -24.09 -3.23
CA ASP A 185 15.25 -24.36 -1.84
C ASP A 185 14.42 -23.56 -0.80
N ALA A 186 13.10 -23.52 -1.01
CA ALA A 186 12.19 -22.62 -0.31
C ALA A 186 11.19 -23.34 0.60
N LEU A 187 11.11 -22.89 1.86
CA LEU A 187 10.17 -23.44 2.86
C LEU A 187 8.71 -23.06 2.60
N SER A 188 8.44 -22.01 1.83
CA SER A 188 7.08 -21.60 1.45
C SER A 188 7.13 -20.76 0.17
N ILE A 189 5.95 -20.49 -0.42
CA ILE A 189 5.87 -19.62 -1.61
C ILE A 189 6.45 -18.23 -1.34
N TYR A 190 6.33 -17.72 -0.10
CA TYR A 190 6.94 -16.47 0.33
C TYR A 190 8.46 -16.47 0.11
N HIS A 191 9.15 -17.56 0.45
CA HIS A 191 10.61 -17.66 0.32
C HIS A 191 11.10 -17.81 -1.12
N ILE A 192 10.20 -18.04 -2.08
CA ILE A 192 10.53 -18.03 -3.51
C ILE A 192 10.65 -16.58 -4.02
N LEU A 193 10.00 -15.61 -3.37
CA LEU A 193 10.09 -14.21 -3.77
C LEU A 193 11.52 -13.66 -3.61
N PRO A 194 11.93 -12.73 -4.50
CA PRO A 194 13.21 -12.03 -4.36
C PRO A 194 13.35 -11.40 -2.96
N GLU A 195 14.55 -11.45 -2.40
CA GLU A 195 14.84 -10.89 -1.08
C GLU A 195 14.48 -9.39 -1.00
N THR A 196 14.68 -8.65 -2.09
CA THR A 196 14.30 -7.24 -2.20
C THR A 196 12.80 -7.02 -1.95
N VAL A 197 11.94 -7.86 -2.52
CA VAL A 197 10.48 -7.80 -2.33
C VAL A 197 10.11 -8.15 -0.89
N ARG A 198 10.72 -9.20 -0.34
CA ARG A 198 10.49 -9.62 1.06
C ARG A 198 10.91 -8.55 2.06
N ASN A 199 12.08 -7.95 1.87
CA ASN A 199 12.60 -6.88 2.70
C ASN A 199 11.74 -5.61 2.59
N GLN A 200 11.23 -5.30 1.41
CA GLN A 200 10.28 -4.20 1.21
C GLN A 200 8.98 -4.43 1.98
N GLU A 201 8.42 -5.65 1.96
CA GLU A 201 7.21 -6.00 2.71
C GLU A 201 7.42 -5.92 4.22
N LEU A 202 8.54 -6.46 4.71
CA LEU A 202 8.90 -6.36 6.12
C LEU A 202 9.01 -4.87 6.53
N ARG A 203 9.72 -4.06 5.74
CA ARG A 203 9.83 -2.62 5.98
C ARG A 203 8.47 -1.94 5.99
N ALA A 204 7.64 -2.19 4.98
CA ALA A 204 6.30 -1.61 4.86
C ALA A 204 5.40 -1.95 6.07
N SER A 205 5.50 -3.18 6.59
CA SER A 205 4.74 -3.59 7.79
C SER A 205 5.18 -2.87 9.08
N THR A 206 6.43 -2.41 9.12
CA THR A 206 7.05 -1.72 10.25
C THR A 206 7.07 -0.20 10.13
N LEU A 207 6.62 0.36 9.01
CA LEU A 207 6.66 1.80 8.78
C LEU A 207 5.79 2.53 9.82
N PRO A 208 6.33 3.53 10.52
CA PRO A 208 5.53 4.34 11.41
C PRO A 208 4.50 5.16 10.63
N LEU A 209 3.40 5.49 11.29
CA LEU A 209 2.38 6.37 10.75
C LEU A 209 2.82 7.82 10.96
N TYR A 210 2.65 8.63 9.92
CA TYR A 210 2.91 10.06 9.97
C TYR A 210 1.59 10.80 9.81
N ALA A 211 1.35 11.79 10.67
CA ALA A 211 0.19 12.67 10.55
C ALA A 211 0.57 14.11 10.84
N TRP A 212 0.15 15.04 9.98
CA TRP A 212 0.37 16.46 10.20
C TRP A 212 -0.80 17.10 10.97
N ILE A 213 -0.46 18.12 11.77
CA ILE A 213 -1.38 18.90 12.60
C ILE A 213 -1.97 20.01 11.76
N ASN A 214 -3.30 20.05 11.68
CA ASN A 214 -4.01 21.15 11.06
C ASN A 214 -4.04 22.35 12.01
N THR A 215 -3.04 23.22 11.89
CA THR A 215 -2.86 24.42 12.72
C THR A 215 -3.97 25.45 12.54
N CYS A 216 -4.79 25.36 11.48
CA CYS A 216 -5.99 26.17 11.33
C CYS A 216 -7.14 25.75 12.27
N LYS A 217 -7.10 24.54 12.82
CA LYS A 217 -8.19 23.98 13.65
C LYS A 217 -7.79 23.71 15.09
N ILE A 218 -6.51 23.44 15.35
CA ILE A 218 -6.03 23.08 16.68
C ILE A 218 -4.55 23.47 16.83
N SER A 219 -4.15 23.91 18.03
CA SER A 219 -2.75 24.15 18.35
C SER A 219 -2.00 22.83 18.61
N PRO A 220 -0.68 22.75 18.33
CA PRO A 220 0.12 21.57 18.68
C PRO A 220 0.00 21.17 20.16
N GLU A 221 -0.05 22.16 21.06
CA GLU A 221 -0.17 21.96 22.50
C GLU A 221 -1.49 21.27 22.88
N GLU A 222 -2.60 21.69 22.28
CA GLU A 222 -3.91 21.07 22.48
C GLU A 222 -3.96 19.64 21.91
N VAL A 223 -3.30 19.38 20.78
CA VAL A 223 -3.16 18.01 20.25
C VAL A 223 -2.42 17.14 21.27
N TYR A 224 -1.30 17.60 21.81
CA TYR A 224 -0.52 16.84 22.79
C TYR A 224 -1.31 16.57 24.05
N HIS A 225 -2.07 17.56 24.53
CA HIS A 225 -2.94 17.41 25.69
C HIS A 225 -4.06 16.39 25.44
N SER A 226 -4.72 16.46 24.27
CA SER A 226 -5.78 15.54 23.86
C SER A 226 -5.27 14.11 23.75
N LEU A 227 -4.11 13.91 23.11
CA LEU A 227 -3.44 12.61 23.02
C LEU A 227 -3.09 12.07 24.42
N LYS A 228 -2.52 12.90 25.30
CA LYS A 228 -2.20 12.53 26.69
C LYS A 228 -3.43 12.10 27.48
N LYS A 229 -4.55 12.81 27.33
CA LYS A 229 -5.84 12.44 27.96
C LYS A 229 -6.36 11.08 27.47
N LYS A 230 -6.02 10.69 26.23
CA LYS A 230 -6.34 9.39 25.64
C LYS A 230 -5.29 8.30 25.93
N GLY A 231 -4.33 8.59 26.82
CA GLY A 231 -3.30 7.64 27.27
C GLY A 231 -2.05 7.58 26.40
N TYR A 232 -1.87 8.51 25.46
CA TYR A 232 -0.67 8.58 24.63
C TYR A 232 0.45 9.37 25.30
N HIS A 233 1.69 8.89 25.21
CA HIS A 233 2.86 9.54 25.80
C HIS A 233 3.80 10.07 24.72
N LYS A 234 4.28 11.31 24.92
CA LYS A 234 5.27 11.91 24.02
C LYS A 234 6.65 11.30 24.29
N VAL A 235 7.30 10.80 23.26
CA VAL A 235 8.64 10.18 23.29
C VAL A 235 9.55 10.81 22.25
N GLN A 236 10.86 10.57 22.36
CA GLN A 236 11.84 11.07 21.38
C GLN A 236 11.82 10.24 20.08
N SER A 237 11.54 8.95 20.18
CA SER A 237 11.42 8.02 19.05
C SER A 237 10.33 7.01 19.35
N VAL A 238 9.57 6.64 18.32
CA VAL A 238 8.50 5.62 18.41
C VAL A 238 8.97 4.21 18.04
N LEU A 239 10.26 4.06 17.69
CA LEU A 239 10.83 2.77 17.32
C LEU A 239 10.85 1.83 18.54
N HIS A 240 10.40 0.59 18.34
CA HIS A 240 10.46 -0.49 19.33
C HIS A 240 9.61 -0.30 20.61
N ILE A 241 8.60 0.56 20.57
CA ILE A 241 7.68 0.78 21.70
C ILE A 241 6.28 0.26 21.32
N ASN A 242 5.80 -0.75 22.03
CA ASN A 242 4.47 -1.35 21.85
C ASN A 242 3.36 -0.65 22.67
N ASP A 243 3.64 0.57 23.11
CA ASP A 243 2.71 1.37 23.93
C ASP A 243 2.04 2.47 23.11
N LYS A 244 1.01 3.08 23.70
CA LYS A 244 0.42 4.32 23.18
C LYS A 244 1.43 5.45 23.32
N VAL A 245 2.21 5.66 22.28
CA VAL A 245 3.23 6.73 22.21
C VAL A 245 3.15 7.51 20.92
N PHE A 246 3.70 8.72 20.94
CA PHE A 246 3.89 9.54 19.75
C PHE A 246 5.19 10.34 19.86
N ALA A 247 5.81 10.65 18.72
CA ALA A 247 6.95 11.55 18.63
C ALA A 247 6.61 12.72 17.68
N VAL A 248 7.38 13.81 17.77
CA VAL A 248 7.32 14.92 16.81
C VAL A 248 8.44 14.70 15.80
N ASP A 249 8.16 14.90 14.51
CA ASP A 249 9.19 14.76 13.47
C ASP A 249 10.25 15.86 13.61
N GLN A 250 11.51 15.48 13.36
CA GLN A 250 12.65 16.39 13.49
C GLN A 250 12.70 17.46 12.40
N HIS A 251 12.18 17.17 11.19
CA HIS A 251 12.27 18.07 10.03
C HIS A 251 10.98 18.84 9.81
N CYS A 252 9.83 18.27 10.17
CA CYS A 252 8.51 18.86 9.98
C CYS A 252 7.86 19.14 11.34
N TYR A 253 7.86 20.40 11.79
CA TYR A 253 7.44 20.78 13.14
C TYR A 253 5.96 20.48 13.47
N ASP A 254 5.12 20.36 12.44
CA ASP A 254 3.70 20.05 12.56
C ASP A 254 3.39 18.56 12.33
N VAL A 255 4.40 17.69 12.13
CA VAL A 255 4.19 16.27 11.88
C VAL A 255 4.43 15.46 13.14
N LEU A 256 3.48 14.56 13.42
CA LEU A 256 3.55 13.56 14.47
C LEU A 256 3.80 12.16 13.89
N ILE A 257 4.53 11.37 14.65
CA ILE A 257 4.91 10.00 14.33
C ILE A 257 4.25 9.06 15.34
N PHE A 258 3.62 7.99 14.86
CA PHE A 258 2.95 6.97 15.68
C PHE A 258 3.36 5.55 15.26
N PRO A 259 3.36 4.57 16.18
CA PRO A 259 3.46 3.16 15.83
C PRO A 259 2.34 2.70 14.87
N SER A 260 2.66 1.80 13.93
CA SER A 260 1.73 1.31 12.89
C SER A 260 0.48 0.63 13.43
N HIS A 261 0.61 -0.13 14.52
CA HIS A 261 -0.49 -0.87 15.13
C HIS A 261 -1.58 0.03 15.75
N LEU A 262 -1.30 1.32 15.99
CA LEU A 262 -2.27 2.26 16.57
C LEU A 262 -3.21 2.88 15.54
N LYS A 263 -3.07 2.57 14.24
CA LYS A 263 -3.87 3.18 13.15
C LYS A 263 -5.37 3.17 13.43
N SER A 264 -5.91 2.01 13.81
CA SER A 264 -7.36 1.86 14.06
C SER A 264 -7.84 2.64 15.29
N ASP A 265 -7.03 2.69 16.36
CA ASP A 265 -7.36 3.49 17.55
C ASP A 265 -7.37 4.98 17.21
N LEU A 266 -6.36 5.45 16.47
CA LEU A 266 -6.22 6.84 16.03
C LEU A 266 -7.38 7.29 15.13
N LEU A 267 -7.75 6.50 14.12
CA LEU A 267 -8.86 6.82 13.21
C LEU A 267 -10.21 6.98 13.93
N ASN A 268 -10.39 6.30 15.06
CA ASN A 268 -11.61 6.39 15.86
C ASN A 268 -11.68 7.67 16.72
N THR A 269 -10.57 8.39 16.88
CA THR A 269 -10.52 9.62 17.65
C THR A 269 -11.10 10.83 16.91
N ASP A 270 -11.63 11.78 17.67
CA ASP A 270 -12.13 13.07 17.16
C ASP A 270 -11.03 13.90 16.48
N LEU A 271 -9.76 13.65 16.81
CA LEU A 271 -8.63 14.33 16.17
C LEU A 271 -8.59 14.01 14.67
N PHE A 272 -8.85 12.77 14.27
CA PHE A 272 -8.86 12.38 12.86
C PHE A 272 -10.23 12.63 12.20
N LYS A 273 -11.33 12.35 12.90
CA LYS A 273 -12.69 12.58 12.37
C LYS A 273 -12.97 14.04 12.04
N ASP A 274 -12.43 14.97 12.83
CA ASP A 274 -12.61 16.41 12.62
C ASP A 274 -11.53 17.06 11.72
N TYR A 275 -10.66 16.26 11.08
CA TYR A 275 -9.51 16.77 10.29
C TYR A 275 -8.57 17.69 11.09
N LYS A 276 -8.37 17.41 12.38
CA LYS A 276 -7.36 18.07 13.22
C LYS A 276 -5.98 17.42 13.04
N LEU A 277 -5.96 16.10 12.84
CA LEU A 277 -4.81 15.32 12.40
C LEU A 277 -5.15 14.61 11.09
N ILE A 278 -4.21 14.60 10.15
CA ILE A 278 -4.38 13.97 8.83
C ILE A 278 -3.19 13.06 8.56
N PHE A 279 -3.46 11.78 8.26
CA PHE A 279 -2.40 10.85 7.85
C PHE A 279 -1.81 11.23 6.49
N GLN A 280 -0.49 11.30 6.42
CA GLN A 280 0.24 11.57 5.20
C GLN A 280 1.67 11.05 5.33
N ASP A 281 2.17 10.39 4.28
CA ASP A 281 3.55 9.92 4.25
C ASP A 281 4.57 11.05 4.52
N LYS A 282 5.62 10.73 5.27
CA LYS A 282 6.70 11.67 5.61
C LYS A 282 7.29 12.38 4.39
N SER A 283 7.47 11.67 3.28
CA SER A 283 8.01 12.25 2.04
C SER A 283 7.15 13.38 1.48
N ARG A 284 5.82 13.25 1.56
CA ARG A 284 4.89 14.30 1.11
C ARG A 284 4.87 15.49 2.04
N SER A 285 4.94 15.27 3.36
CA SER A 285 5.05 16.36 4.34
C SER A 285 6.38 17.09 4.22
N LEU A 286 7.49 16.37 4.06
CA LEU A 286 8.81 16.96 3.86
C LEU A 286 8.86 17.81 2.59
N ALA A 287 8.20 17.38 1.50
CA ALA A 287 8.16 18.13 0.26
C ALA A 287 7.54 19.53 0.45
N VAL A 288 6.39 19.64 1.13
CA VAL A 288 5.73 20.95 1.35
C VAL A 288 6.51 21.83 2.32
N HIS A 289 7.16 21.26 3.34
CA HIS A 289 8.07 21.99 4.24
C HIS A 289 9.30 22.51 3.50
N SER A 290 9.85 21.73 2.59
CA SER A 290 11.00 22.13 1.76
C SER A 290 10.64 23.30 0.86
N VAL A 291 9.44 23.27 0.25
CA VAL A 291 8.94 24.41 -0.54
C VAL A 291 8.72 25.62 0.37
N LYS A 292 8.07 25.46 1.53
CA LYS A 292 7.82 26.56 2.48
C LYS A 292 9.09 27.26 2.93
N ALA A 293 10.19 26.53 3.11
CA ALA A 293 11.49 27.10 3.48
C ALA A 293 12.11 28.01 2.40
N LEU A 294 11.68 27.86 1.14
CA LEU A 294 12.18 28.62 -0.01
C LEU A 294 11.24 29.77 -0.42
N LEU A 295 10.02 29.81 0.11
CA LEU A 295 9.01 30.80 -0.27
C LEU A 295 9.14 32.11 0.49
N ASN A 296 9.00 33.22 -0.23
CA ASN A 296 8.76 34.53 0.35
C ASN A 296 7.28 34.70 0.73
N MET A 297 6.97 35.81 1.42
CA MET A 297 5.61 36.08 1.90
C MET A 297 4.58 36.24 0.78
N ASP A 298 4.99 36.77 -0.37
CA ASP A 298 4.12 37.13 -1.50
C ASP A 298 4.22 36.18 -2.70
N ASP A 299 4.99 35.09 -2.56
CA ASP A 299 5.17 34.13 -3.66
C ASP A 299 3.90 33.29 -3.84
N ASP A 300 3.43 33.20 -5.08
CA ASP A 300 2.36 32.28 -5.46
C ASP A 300 2.91 30.88 -5.80
N ILE A 301 2.12 29.85 -5.56
CA ILE A 301 2.54 28.45 -5.69
C ILE A 301 1.67 27.77 -6.74
N LEU A 302 2.30 27.17 -7.75
CA LEU A 302 1.61 26.28 -8.69
C LEU A 302 1.91 24.82 -8.33
N MET A 303 0.87 24.09 -7.95
CA MET A 303 0.95 22.66 -7.69
C MET A 303 0.32 21.87 -8.85
N VAL A 304 1.14 21.07 -9.53
CA VAL A 304 0.74 20.25 -10.67
C VAL A 304 0.84 18.76 -10.33
N ASN A 305 -0.12 17.96 -10.81
CA ASN A 305 -0.11 16.50 -10.67
C ASN A 305 0.06 16.01 -9.21
N THR A 306 -0.66 16.63 -8.27
CA THR A 306 -0.36 16.51 -6.84
C THR A 306 -0.62 15.14 -6.22
N GLY A 307 -1.33 14.24 -6.88
CA GLY A 307 -1.55 12.84 -6.46
C GLY A 307 -2.32 12.63 -5.14
N SER A 308 -2.32 13.62 -4.24
CA SER A 308 -3.00 13.64 -2.94
C SER A 308 -3.47 15.05 -2.61
N TRP A 309 -4.78 15.19 -2.43
CA TRP A 309 -5.41 16.44 -2.01
C TRP A 309 -5.01 16.84 -0.58
N TYR A 310 -4.62 15.88 0.27
CA TYR A 310 -4.12 16.18 1.60
C TYR A 310 -2.79 16.94 1.57
N THR A 311 -1.96 16.70 0.55
CA THR A 311 -0.68 17.42 0.38
C THR A 311 -0.90 18.86 -0.07
N VAL A 312 -1.91 19.07 -0.93
CA VAL A 312 -2.38 20.42 -1.28
C VAL A 312 -2.90 21.16 -0.05
N ALA A 313 -3.73 20.50 0.77
CA ALA A 313 -4.24 21.08 2.02
C ALA A 313 -3.11 21.40 3.01
N HIS A 314 -2.12 20.50 3.14
CA HIS A 314 -0.97 20.72 4.02
C HIS A 314 -0.18 21.96 3.58
N MET A 315 0.06 22.12 2.28
CA MET A 315 0.71 23.32 1.73
C MET A 315 -0.10 24.60 2.03
N SER A 316 -1.42 24.56 1.84
CA SER A 316 -2.33 25.67 2.15
C SER A 316 -2.28 26.10 3.60
N ILE A 317 -2.25 25.14 4.52
CA ILE A 317 -2.20 25.42 5.96
C ILE A 317 -0.84 26.02 6.35
N LEU A 318 0.27 25.53 5.79
CA LEU A 318 1.61 26.09 6.02
C LEU A 318 1.78 27.52 5.48
N THR A 319 1.00 27.92 4.49
CA THR A 319 1.05 29.27 3.89
C THR A 319 -0.17 30.13 4.21
N ASN A 320 -1.04 29.71 5.12
CA ASN A 320 -2.29 30.42 5.41
C ASN A 320 -2.09 31.83 6.00
N ASN A 321 -0.94 32.09 6.62
CA ASN A 321 -0.56 33.40 7.15
C ASN A 321 0.13 34.30 6.11
N ASN A 322 0.39 33.78 4.91
CA ASN A 322 0.99 34.50 3.80
C ASN A 322 -0.10 35.07 2.88
N THR A 323 0.29 36.03 2.04
CA THR A 323 -0.52 36.54 0.93
C THR A 323 -0.51 35.60 -0.29
N SER A 324 0.34 34.57 -0.26
CA SER A 324 0.48 33.50 -1.25
C SER A 324 -0.84 32.82 -1.62
N LYS A 325 -1.12 32.75 -2.93
CA LYS A 325 -2.15 31.87 -3.50
C LYS A 325 -1.55 30.56 -3.97
N ILE A 326 -2.32 29.49 -3.84
CA ILE A 326 -1.97 28.17 -4.34
C ILE A 326 -2.90 27.81 -5.49
N PHE A 327 -2.31 27.72 -6.68
CA PHE A 327 -2.98 27.25 -7.89
C PHE A 327 -2.78 25.74 -8.03
N VAL A 328 -3.87 25.00 -8.20
CA VAL A 328 -3.83 23.53 -8.31
C VAL A 328 -4.31 23.11 -9.69
N CYS A 329 -3.43 22.44 -10.44
CA CYS A 329 -3.75 21.94 -11.78
C CYS A 329 -3.69 20.40 -11.86
N GLY A 330 -4.59 19.83 -12.67
CA GLY A 330 -4.68 18.39 -12.92
C GLY A 330 -6.00 17.76 -12.48
N VAL A 331 -7.05 18.55 -12.22
CA VAL A 331 -8.39 18.01 -11.92
C VAL A 331 -8.99 17.41 -13.18
N GLN A 332 -9.02 16.08 -13.29
CA GLN A 332 -9.76 15.41 -14.37
C GLN A 332 -11.27 15.62 -14.14
N SER A 333 -11.89 16.31 -15.12
CA SER A 333 -13.32 16.56 -15.37
C SER A 333 -14.40 16.09 -14.36
N GLN A 334 -15.07 17.08 -13.79
CA GLN A 334 -16.53 17.23 -13.50
C GLN A 334 -17.36 16.21 -12.69
N ALA A 335 -16.88 15.02 -12.31
CA ALA A 335 -17.71 14.10 -11.50
C ALA A 335 -17.36 14.03 -9.99
N LYS A 336 -16.20 14.56 -9.57
CA LYS A 336 -15.70 14.50 -8.16
C LYS A 336 -15.47 15.85 -7.49
N ASP A 337 -15.81 16.95 -8.15
CA ASP A 337 -15.44 18.32 -7.76
C ASP A 337 -16.22 18.93 -6.55
N PRO A 338 -17.50 18.61 -6.27
CA PRO A 338 -18.19 19.22 -5.12
C PRO A 338 -17.66 18.72 -3.77
N ASP A 339 -17.21 17.46 -3.71
CA ASP A 339 -16.65 16.88 -2.48
C ASP A 339 -15.27 17.45 -2.16
N LEU A 340 -14.46 17.78 -3.16
CA LEU A 340 -13.11 18.32 -2.97
C LEU A 340 -13.12 19.72 -2.35
N LYS A 341 -13.93 20.64 -2.90
CA LYS A 341 -14.11 21.98 -2.31
C LYS A 341 -14.67 21.90 -0.90
N ASN A 342 -15.57 20.95 -0.64
CA ASN A 342 -16.10 20.69 0.69
C ASN A 342 -15.00 20.20 1.65
N ILE A 343 -14.12 19.29 1.22
CA ILE A 343 -12.98 18.80 2.02
C ILE A 343 -12.03 19.95 2.39
N PHE A 344 -11.63 20.78 1.42
CA PHE A 344 -10.74 21.92 1.68
C PHE A 344 -11.37 22.94 2.64
N THR A 345 -12.67 23.21 2.46
CA THR A 345 -13.43 24.08 3.36
C THR A 345 -13.50 23.49 4.78
N LYS A 346 -13.76 22.18 4.93
CA LYS A 346 -13.77 21.48 6.22
C LYS A 346 -12.40 21.49 6.91
N MET A 347 -11.31 21.46 6.14
CA MET A 347 -9.95 21.59 6.64
C MET A 347 -9.56 23.04 6.96
N GLY A 348 -10.33 24.03 6.52
CA GLY A 348 -10.05 25.44 6.75
C GLY A 348 -9.04 26.05 5.78
N CYS A 349 -8.84 25.45 4.61
CA CYS A 349 -7.97 26.00 3.55
C CYS A 349 -8.65 27.21 2.90
N LYS A 350 -7.94 28.35 2.79
CA LYS A 350 -8.51 29.63 2.32
C LYS A 350 -7.86 30.20 1.06
N ASN A 351 -6.64 29.79 0.74
CA ASN A 351 -5.81 30.36 -0.33
C ASN A 351 -5.67 29.43 -1.55
N LEU A 352 -6.66 28.56 -1.79
CA LEU A 352 -6.65 27.59 -2.90
C LEU A 352 -7.48 28.06 -4.09
N GLU A 353 -6.89 27.97 -5.29
CA GLU A 353 -7.55 28.21 -6.56
C GLU A 353 -7.36 27.00 -7.49
N MET A 354 -8.47 26.38 -7.89
CA MET A 354 -8.45 25.19 -8.75
C MET A 354 -8.49 25.61 -10.21
N LEU A 355 -7.44 25.30 -10.97
CA LEU A 355 -7.34 25.62 -12.39
C LEU A 355 -7.82 24.46 -13.26
N LYS A 356 -8.57 24.77 -14.32
CA LYS A 356 -8.99 23.77 -15.30
C LYS A 356 -7.85 23.50 -16.28
N MET A 357 -7.79 22.26 -16.80
CA MET A 357 -6.73 21.82 -17.73
C MET A 357 -6.60 22.72 -18.98
N CYS A 358 -7.64 23.44 -19.39
CA CYS A 358 -7.60 24.40 -20.50
C CYS A 358 -6.90 25.75 -20.17
N GLU A 359 -6.73 26.10 -18.89
CA GLU A 359 -6.16 27.40 -18.48
C GLU A 359 -4.62 27.38 -18.42
N LEU A 360 -3.99 26.20 -18.47
CA LEU A 360 -2.54 26.09 -18.39
C LEU A 360 -1.81 26.61 -19.63
N VAL A 361 -2.49 26.72 -20.77
CA VAL A 361 -1.94 27.27 -22.03
C VAL A 361 -1.68 28.78 -21.94
N ILE A 362 -2.21 29.46 -20.91
CA ILE A 362 -2.06 30.91 -20.73
C ILE A 362 -0.86 31.25 -19.82
N PHE A 363 -0.36 30.28 -19.03
CA PHE A 363 0.69 30.51 -18.03
C PHE A 363 2.09 30.02 -18.43
N LEU A 364 2.22 29.33 -19.57
CA LEU A 364 3.48 28.94 -20.20
C LEU A 364 3.66 29.76 -21.49
#